data_AF-A0A923CPT5-F1
#
_entry.id   AF-A0A923CPT5-F1
#
_cell.length_a   1.000
_cell.length_b   1.000
_cell.length_c   1.000
_cell.angle_alpha   90.00
_cell.angle_beta   90.00
_cell.angle_gamma   90.00
#
_symmetry.space_group_name_H-M   'P 1'
#
loop_
_entity.id
_entity.type
_entity.pdbx_description
1 polymer ?
#
loop_
_entity_poly.entity_id
_entity_poly.type
_entity_poly.pdbx_seq_one_letter_code
_entity_poly.pdbx_strand_id
1 'polypeptide(L)'
;MRLLVLRITLGVIAAFQIGFGALFLFAPAVYPAAVGLDAVPAWAPWMFAMFSARAFGFGVGMILAMRDPFRYRSWIAVMVGVQAIDWVATIVAVVQGSLTVAQVSTAGFMPVIFIVVLILAFPRTQQSDSDQRARASAAVSR
;
A
#
# COMPACT_ATOMS: atom_id res chain seq x y z
N MET A 1 3.33 19.70 7.48
CA MET A 1 3.56 18.32 8.01
C MET A 1 2.83 17.22 7.23
N ARG A 2 1.51 17.27 7.02
CA ARG A 2 0.74 16.18 6.35
C ARG A 2 1.31 15.73 5.00
N LEU A 3 1.73 16.67 4.15
CA LEU A 3 2.32 16.35 2.85
C LEU A 3 3.67 15.62 2.96
N LEU A 4 4.50 15.99 3.94
CA LEU A 4 5.79 15.32 4.19
C LEU A 4 5.56 13.88 4.68
N VAL A 5 4.63 13.70 5.63
CA VAL A 5 4.25 12.36 6.13
C VAL A 5 3.72 11.50 4.99
N LEU A 6 2.84 12.05 4.14
CA LEU A 6 2.34 11.34 2.95
C LEU A 6 3.50 10.91 2.04
N ARG A 7 4.42 11.82 1.72
CA ARG A 7 5.57 11.51 0.84
C ARG A 7 6.48 10.43 1.43
N ILE A 8 6.80 10.51 2.72
CA ILE A 8 7.59 9.49 3.40
C ILE A 8 6.85 8.14 3.35
N THR A 9 5.56 8.13 3.66
CA THR A 9 4.73 6.92 3.64
C THR A 9 4.72 6.28 2.25
N LEU A 10 4.52 7.08 1.19
CA LEU A 10 4.56 6.60 -0.19
C LEU A 10 5.93 6.05 -0.57
N GLY A 11 7.02 6.70 -0.12
CA GLY A 11 8.38 6.21 -0.33
C GLY A 11 8.65 4.88 0.36
N VAL A 12 8.18 4.72 1.60
CA VAL A 12 8.29 3.46 2.34
C VAL A 12 7.48 2.35 1.65
N ILE A 13 6.23 2.62 1.26
CA ILE A 13 5.41 1.64 0.53
C ILE A 13 6.10 1.24 -0.78
N ALA A 14 6.66 2.20 -1.53
CA ALA A 14 7.41 1.91 -2.74
C ALA A 14 8.61 0.98 -2.48
N ALA A 15 9.37 1.22 -1.41
CA ALA A 15 10.49 0.39 -1.03
C ALA A 15 10.05 -1.03 -0.65
N PHE A 16 8.94 -1.18 0.09
CA PHE A 16 8.36 -2.49 0.41
C PHE A 16 7.93 -3.22 -0.86
N GLN A 17 7.21 -2.56 -1.77
CA GLN A 17 6.74 -3.17 -3.01
C GLN A 17 7.90 -3.63 -3.91
N ILE A 18 8.92 -2.79 -4.08
CA ILE A 18 10.10 -3.15 -4.90
C ILE A 18 10.93 -4.22 -4.20
N GLY A 19 11.14 -4.11 -2.89
CA GLY A 19 11.91 -5.07 -2.10
C GLY A 19 11.29 -6.46 -2.09
N PHE A 20 10.00 -6.56 -1.77
CA PHE A 20 9.28 -7.84 -1.81
C PHE A 20 9.10 -8.35 -3.24
N GLY A 21 8.84 -7.47 -4.22
CA GLY A 21 8.81 -7.87 -5.63
C GLY A 21 10.14 -8.47 -6.10
N ALA A 22 11.27 -7.88 -5.73
CA ALA A 22 12.58 -8.44 -6.05
C ALA A 22 12.83 -9.76 -5.31
N LEU A 23 12.50 -9.82 -4.03
CA LEU A 23 12.67 -11.02 -3.21
C LEU A 23 11.87 -12.20 -3.78
N PHE A 24 10.60 -12.00 -4.11
CA PHE A 24 9.74 -13.06 -4.65
C PHE A 24 10.08 -13.44 -6.09
N LEU A 25 10.64 -12.52 -6.89
CA LEU A 25 11.06 -12.82 -8.25
C LEU A 25 12.38 -13.61 -8.30
N PHE A 26 13.39 -13.18 -7.53
CA PHE A 26 14.75 -13.74 -7.63
C PHE A 26 15.05 -14.79 -6.58
N ALA A 27 14.35 -14.78 -5.44
CA ALA A 27 14.59 -15.69 -4.33
C ALA A 27 13.26 -16.22 -3.72
N PRO A 28 12.38 -16.84 -4.53
CA PRO A 28 11.00 -17.20 -4.14
C PRO A 28 10.90 -18.14 -2.92
N ALA A 29 11.96 -18.90 -2.62
CA ALA A 29 12.01 -19.82 -1.48
C ALA A 29 12.51 -19.16 -0.18
N VAL A 30 13.16 -18.00 -0.25
CA VAL A 30 13.84 -17.39 0.90
C VAL A 30 12.84 -16.89 1.94
N TYR A 31 11.82 -16.13 1.51
CA TYR A 31 10.84 -15.57 2.44
C TYR A 31 9.99 -16.66 3.13
N PRO A 32 9.40 -17.64 2.41
CA PRO A 32 8.65 -18.72 3.06
C PRO A 32 9.48 -19.48 4.10
N ALA A 33 10.72 -19.83 3.77
CA ALA A 33 11.61 -20.52 4.70
C ALA A 33 11.93 -19.66 5.95
N ALA A 34 12.16 -18.37 5.76
CA ALA A 34 12.49 -17.45 6.85
C ALA A 34 11.35 -17.27 7.87
N VAL A 35 10.10 -17.42 7.43
CA VAL A 35 8.92 -17.36 8.32
C VAL A 35 8.42 -18.74 8.76
N GLY A 36 9.13 -19.82 8.40
CA GLY A 36 8.79 -21.18 8.80
C GLY A 36 7.57 -21.76 8.06
N LEU A 37 7.40 -21.42 6.78
CA LEU A 37 6.46 -22.10 5.88
C LEU A 37 7.11 -23.31 5.23
N ASP A 38 6.27 -24.28 4.86
CA ASP A 38 6.69 -25.45 4.10
C ASP A 38 7.28 -25.07 2.75
N ALA A 39 8.01 -26.02 2.16
CA ALA A 39 8.56 -25.88 0.82
C ALA A 39 7.42 -25.55 -0.17
N VAL A 40 7.58 -24.44 -0.89
CA VAL A 40 6.60 -24.00 -1.86
C VAL A 40 6.52 -24.98 -3.04
N PRO A 41 5.31 -25.31 -3.54
CA PRO A 41 5.14 -26.15 -4.72
C PRO A 41 5.87 -25.58 -5.94
N ALA A 42 6.24 -26.45 -6.89
CA ALA A 42 7.00 -26.06 -8.08
C ALA A 42 6.32 -25.00 -8.97
N TRP A 43 4.99 -24.86 -8.90
CA TRP A 43 4.24 -23.84 -9.63
C TRP A 43 4.22 -22.47 -8.94
N ALA A 44 4.58 -22.39 -7.66
CA ALA A 44 4.50 -21.14 -6.88
C ALA A 44 5.44 -20.01 -7.37
N PRO A 45 6.69 -20.28 -7.81
CA PRO A 45 7.55 -19.26 -8.40
C PRO A 45 6.91 -18.50 -9.58
N TRP A 46 6.07 -19.17 -10.37
CA TRP A 46 5.33 -18.52 -11.45
C TRP A 46 4.29 -17.51 -10.92
N MET A 47 3.55 -17.86 -9.86
CA MET A 47 2.65 -16.93 -9.17
C MET A 47 3.40 -15.74 -8.56
N PHE A 48 4.54 -16.02 -7.92
CA PHE A 48 5.41 -14.99 -7.35
C PHE A 48 5.96 -14.04 -8.41
N ALA A 49 6.33 -14.52 -9.59
CA ALA A 49 6.75 -13.66 -10.70
C ALA A 49 5.62 -12.72 -11.15
N MET A 50 4.38 -13.22 -11.28
CA MET A 50 3.24 -12.37 -11.63
C MET A 50 2.89 -11.37 -10.53
N PHE A 51 2.97 -11.76 -9.26
CA PHE A 51 2.83 -10.85 -8.12
C PHE A 51 3.91 -9.75 -8.17
N SER A 52 5.17 -10.13 -8.39
CA SER A 52 6.31 -9.22 -8.44
C SER A 52 6.17 -8.17 -9.55
N ALA A 53 5.67 -8.55 -10.73
CA ALA A 53 5.38 -7.60 -11.80
C ALA A 53 4.39 -6.49 -11.36
N ARG A 54 3.34 -6.86 -10.62
CA ARG A 54 2.36 -5.90 -10.07
C ARG A 54 3.00 -5.07 -8.96
N ALA A 55 3.78 -5.69 -8.08
CA ALA A 55 4.51 -5.00 -7.01
C ALA A 55 5.42 -3.91 -7.59
N PHE A 56 6.17 -4.18 -8.66
CA PHE A 56 6.96 -3.17 -9.34
C PHE A 56 6.11 -2.05 -9.96
N GLY A 57 5.00 -2.39 -10.63
CA GLY A 57 4.08 -1.39 -11.18
C GLY A 57 3.54 -0.44 -10.11
N PHE A 58 3.13 -0.99 -8.97
CA PHE A 58 2.69 -0.21 -7.83
C PHE A 58 3.82 0.58 -7.17
N GLY A 59 5.03 0.02 -7.07
CA GLY A 59 6.21 0.73 -6.57
C GLY A 59 6.52 1.98 -7.40
N VAL A 60 6.48 1.87 -8.73
CA VAL A 60 6.61 3.02 -9.64
C VAL A 60 5.47 4.01 -9.43
N GLY A 61 4.22 3.54 -9.33
CA GLY A 61 3.05 4.38 -9.04
C GLY A 61 3.20 5.17 -7.74
N MET A 62 3.75 4.56 -6.68
CA MET A 62 4.02 5.23 -5.42
C MET A 62 5.14 6.27 -5.52
N ILE A 63 6.20 6.00 -6.29
CA ILE A 63 7.26 6.98 -6.55
C ILE A 63 6.71 8.21 -7.30
N LEU A 64 5.84 8.00 -8.29
CA LEU A 64 5.16 9.08 -9.01
C LEU A 64 4.27 9.88 -8.05
N ALA A 65 3.44 9.21 -7.24
CA ALA A 65 2.60 9.84 -6.24
C ALA A 65 3.38 10.56 -5.15
N MET A 66 4.57 10.09 -4.78
CA MET A 66 5.45 10.79 -3.83
C MET A 66 5.92 12.14 -4.39
N ARG A 67 6.22 12.21 -5.69
CA ARG A 67 6.65 13.47 -6.34
C ARG A 67 5.49 14.47 -6.44
N ASP A 68 4.35 14.02 -6.94
CA ASP A 68 3.14 14.84 -7.12
C ASP A 68 1.87 14.12 -6.61
N PRO A 69 1.59 14.18 -5.30
CA PRO A 69 0.48 13.43 -4.70
C PRO A 69 -0.90 13.86 -5.21
N PHE A 70 -1.06 15.13 -5.60
CA PHE A 70 -2.34 15.66 -6.07
C PHE A 70 -2.68 15.14 -7.46
N ARG A 71 -1.70 15.10 -8.36
CA ARG A 71 -1.87 14.54 -9.71
C ARG A 71 -2.13 13.04 -9.70
N TYR A 72 -1.45 12.30 -8.83
CA TYR A 72 -1.49 10.84 -8.80
C TYR A 72 -2.36 10.27 -7.67
N ARG A 73 -3.42 10.99 -7.28
CA ARG A 73 -4.38 10.56 -6.25
C ARG A 73 -4.99 9.17 -6.48
N SER A 74 -5.17 8.77 -7.75
CA SER A 74 -5.70 7.45 -8.10
C SER A 74 -4.78 6.32 -7.68
N TRP A 75 -3.46 6.50 -7.80
CA TRP A 75 -2.48 5.53 -7.34
C TRP A 75 -2.57 5.32 -5.82
N ILE A 76 -2.73 6.41 -5.06
CA ILE A 76 -2.90 6.36 -3.61
C ILE A 76 -4.18 5.59 -3.25
N ALA A 77 -5.31 5.90 -3.91
CA ALA A 77 -6.58 5.23 -3.66
C ALA A 77 -6.53 3.74 -4.00
N VAL A 78 -5.95 3.37 -5.14
CA VAL A 78 -5.79 1.95 -5.54
C VAL A 78 -4.86 1.23 -4.56
N MET A 79 -3.79 1.86 -4.11
CA MET A 79 -2.88 1.27 -3.12
C MET A 79 -3.57 1.01 -1.77
N VAL A 80 -4.48 1.89 -1.34
CA VAL A 80 -5.33 1.61 -0.16
C VAL A 80 -6.20 0.38 -0.41
N GLY A 81 -6.81 0.26 -1.59
CA GLY A 81 -7.64 -0.89 -1.95
C GLY A 81 -6.88 -2.22 -1.98
N VAL A 82 -5.70 -2.25 -2.62
CA VAL A 82 -4.84 -3.44 -2.68
C VAL A 82 -4.45 -3.90 -1.28
N GLN A 83 -3.96 -2.98 -0.44
CA GLN A 83 -3.57 -3.31 0.93
C GLN A 83 -4.74 -3.82 1.78
N ALA A 84 -5.95 -3.29 1.56
CA ALA A 84 -7.14 -3.78 2.24
C ALA A 84 -7.47 -5.22 1.83
N ILE A 85 -7.38 -5.53 0.53
CA ILE A 85 -7.59 -6.89 0.01
C ILE A 85 -6.54 -7.86 0.57
N ASP A 86 -5.26 -7.48 0.54
CA ASP A 86 -4.16 -8.30 1.06
C ASP A 86 -4.33 -8.57 2.56
N TRP A 87 -4.78 -7.57 3.32
CA TRP A 87 -5.03 -7.71 4.75
C TRP A 87 -6.21 -8.64 5.03
N VAL A 88 -7.31 -8.51 4.29
CA VAL A 88 -8.46 -9.44 4.40
C VAL A 88 -8.04 -10.87 4.06
N ALA A 89 -7.27 -11.06 2.98
CA ALA A 89 -6.76 -12.38 2.60
C ALA A 89 -5.87 -12.99 3.71
N THR A 90 -5.03 -12.16 4.35
CA THR A 90 -4.20 -12.56 5.49
C THR A 90 -5.06 -13.01 6.67
N ILE A 91 -6.11 -12.26 7.03
CA ILE A 91 -7.04 -12.65 8.10
C ILE A 91 -7.69 -13.99 7.78
N VAL A 92 -8.21 -14.16 6.56
CA VAL A 92 -8.87 -15.40 6.14
C VAL A 92 -7.91 -16.60 6.28
N ALA A 93 -6.66 -16.45 5.82
CA ALA A 93 -5.65 -17.51 5.92
C ALA A 93 -5.30 -17.88 7.38
N VAL A 94 -5.27 -16.89 8.28
CA VAL A 94 -5.05 -17.13 9.72
C VAL A 94 -6.25 -17.81 10.37
N VAL A 95 -7.47 -17.33 10.08
CA VAL A 95 -8.72 -17.91 10.62
C VAL A 95 -8.92 -19.35 10.16
N GLN A 96 -8.53 -19.67 8.92
CA GLN A 96 -8.58 -21.03 8.37
C GLN A 96 -7.46 -21.94 8.92
N GLY A 97 -6.52 -21.41 9.71
CA GLY A 97 -5.38 -22.16 10.24
C GLY A 97 -4.32 -22.50 9.19
N SER A 98 -4.39 -21.92 7.99
CA SER A 98 -3.37 -22.09 6.95
C SER A 98 -2.10 -21.32 7.25
N LEU A 99 -2.21 -20.23 8.02
CA LEU A 99 -1.08 -19.43 8.51
C LEU A 99 -1.25 -19.14 10.00
N THR A 100 -0.13 -19.04 10.72
CA THR A 100 -0.11 -18.55 12.10
C THR A 100 0.11 -17.04 12.15
N VAL A 101 -0.28 -16.39 13.26
CA VAL A 101 -0.03 -14.96 13.47
C VAL A 101 1.48 -14.63 13.41
N ALA A 102 2.34 -15.55 13.88
CA ALA A 102 3.79 -15.38 13.83
C ALA A 102 4.32 -15.32 12.39
N GLN A 103 3.83 -16.20 11.51
CA GLN A 103 4.19 -16.29 10.09
C GLN A 103 3.78 -15.03 9.29
N VAL A 104 2.75 -14.31 9.73
CA VAL A 104 2.21 -13.14 9.02
C VAL A 104 2.52 -11.82 9.71
N SER A 105 3.38 -11.79 10.73
CA SER A 105 3.57 -10.62 11.59
C SER A 105 3.82 -9.29 10.83
N THR A 106 4.63 -9.29 9.76
CA THR A 106 4.81 -8.08 8.94
C THR A 106 3.56 -7.74 8.10
N ALA A 107 2.94 -8.74 7.48
CA ALA A 107 1.74 -8.59 6.64
C ALA A 107 0.45 -8.28 7.44
N GLY A 108 0.42 -8.61 8.73
CA GLY A 108 -0.74 -8.41 9.60
C GLY A 108 -0.88 -6.98 10.12
N PHE A 109 0.23 -6.27 10.33
CA PHE A 109 0.23 -4.95 10.97
C PHE A 109 0.56 -3.79 10.03
N MET A 110 1.54 -3.94 9.14
CA MET A 110 2.01 -2.84 8.29
C MET A 110 0.93 -2.30 7.33
N PRO A 111 0.13 -3.14 6.64
CA PRO A 111 -0.91 -2.64 5.75
C PRO A 111 -1.95 -1.77 6.45
N VAL A 112 -2.34 -2.11 7.68
CA VAL A 112 -3.29 -1.32 8.47
C VAL A 112 -2.75 0.07 8.77
N ILE A 113 -1.49 0.15 9.20
CA ILE A 113 -0.83 1.43 9.48
C ILE A 113 -0.77 2.28 8.21
N PHE A 114 -0.35 1.68 7.09
CA PHE A 114 -0.27 2.38 5.81
C PHE A 114 -1.64 2.85 5.32
N ILE A 115 -2.68 2.02 5.39
CA ILE A 115 -4.06 2.39 5.05
C ILE A 115 -4.50 3.60 5.87
N VAL A 116 -4.34 3.54 7.20
CA VAL A 116 -4.74 4.65 8.09
C VAL A 116 -4.00 5.93 7.74
N VAL A 117 -2.67 5.87 7.57
CA VAL A 117 -1.87 7.06 7.26
C VAL A 117 -2.23 7.62 5.88
N LEU A 118 -2.42 6.78 4.85
CA LEU A 118 -2.80 7.21 3.52
C LEU A 118 -4.18 7.86 3.48
N ILE A 119 -5.16 7.34 4.24
CA ILE A 119 -6.49 7.94 4.36
C ILE A 119 -6.43 9.28 5.09
N LEU A 120 -5.72 9.35 6.22
CA LEU A 120 -5.63 10.57 7.03
C LEU A 120 -4.83 11.69 6.33
N ALA A 121 -3.82 11.31 5.56
CA ALA A 121 -2.98 12.24 4.81
C ALA A 121 -3.41 12.43 3.34
N PHE A 122 -4.57 11.87 2.95
CA PHE A 122 -5.01 11.87 1.55
C PHE A 122 -5.09 13.29 0.97
N PRO A 123 -4.53 13.54 -0.22
CA PRO A 123 -4.55 14.86 -0.84
C PRO A 123 -5.97 15.23 -1.28
N ARG A 124 -6.58 16.19 -0.59
CA ARG A 124 -7.90 16.77 -0.94
C ARG A 124 -7.72 17.94 -1.89
N THR A 125 -8.56 18.02 -2.93
CA THR A 125 -8.49 19.07 -3.97
C THR A 125 -8.68 20.46 -3.35
N GLN A 126 -7.85 21.45 -3.71
CA GLN A 126 -7.96 22.85 -3.27
C GLN A 126 -9.31 23.52 -3.60
N GLN A 127 -10.10 22.93 -4.49
CA GLN A 127 -11.38 23.49 -4.95
C GLN A 127 -12.40 23.67 -3.82
N SER A 128 -12.34 22.84 -2.77
CA SER A 128 -13.18 23.03 -1.58
C SER A 128 -12.82 24.28 -0.79
N ASP A 129 -11.55 24.68 -0.73
CA ASP A 129 -11.13 25.87 0.01
C ASP A 129 -11.51 27.15 -0.74
N SER A 130 -11.41 27.16 -2.07
CA SER A 130 -11.86 28.29 -2.89
C SER A 130 -13.39 28.44 -2.86
N ASP A 131 -14.15 27.34 -2.95
CA ASP A 131 -15.61 27.38 -2.85
C ASP A 131 -16.08 27.78 -1.45
N GLN A 132 -15.37 27.34 -0.41
CA GLN A 132 -15.68 27.68 0.98
C GLN A 132 -15.33 29.14 1.30
N ARG A 133 -14.21 29.66 0.77
CA ARG A 133 -13.89 31.10 0.83
C ARG A 133 -14.89 31.94 0.05
N ALA A 134 -15.27 31.52 -1.16
CA ALA A 134 -16.28 32.21 -1.97
C ALA A 134 -17.65 32.26 -1.25
N ARG A 135 -18.08 31.16 -0.62
CA ARG A 135 -19.30 31.11 0.20
C ARG A 135 -19.22 31.98 1.44
N ALA A 136 -18.06 32.02 2.12
CA ALA A 136 -17.84 32.87 3.28
C ALA A 136 -17.89 34.37 2.91
N SER A 137 -17.28 34.76 1.79
CA SER A 137 -17.33 36.14 1.30
C SER A 137 -18.76 36.58 0.92
N ALA A 138 -19.57 35.70 0.35
CA ALA A 138 -20.96 35.99 -0.01
C ALA A 138 -21.90 36.12 1.20
N ALA A 139 -21.56 35.51 2.35
CA ALA A 139 -22.34 35.58 3.58
C ALA A 139 -22.09 36.87 4.38
N VAL A 140 -20.90 37.48 4.23
CA VAL A 140 -20.53 38.75 4.91
C VAL A 140 -21.10 39.99 4.21
N SER A 141 -21.46 39.86 2.92
CA SER A 141 -22.03 40.95 2.11
C SER A 141 -23.56 41.08 2.18
N ARG A 142 -24.24 40.37 3.09
CA ARG A 142 -25.68 40.46 3.35
C ARG A 142 -25.92 41.01 4.74
#